data_AF-A0A4V1ZXG4-F1
#
_entry.id   AF-A0A4V1ZXG4-F1
#
_cell.length_a   1.000
_cell.length_b   1.000
_cell.length_c   1.000
_cell.angle_alpha   90.00
_cell.angle_beta   90.00
_cell.angle_gamma   90.00
#
_symmetry.space_group_name_H-M   'P 1'
#
loop_
_entity.id
_entity.type
_entity.pdbx_description
1 polymer ?
#
loop_
_entity_poly.entity_id
_entity_poly.type
_entity_poly.pdbx_seq_one_letter_code
_entity_poly.pdbx_strand_id
1 'polypeptide(L)' 'WTVADEGPGFDYNNIPDPTAPENLEKLTGRGVFIIKHLADQFIFNARGNEVELHFKI' A
#
# COMPACT_ATOMS: atom_id res chain seq x y z
N TRP A 1 0.33 13.74 4.18
CA TRP A 1 -0.29 13.98 2.87
C TRP A 1 -1.36 12.93 2.63
N THR A 2 -2.47 13.29 1.99
CA THR A 2 -3.56 12.37 1.67
C THR A 2 -3.75 12.30 0.16
N VAL A 3 -3.88 11.09 -0.37
CA VAL A 3 -4.08 10.82 -1.80
C VAL A 3 -5.29 9.90 -1.94
N ALA A 4 -6.29 10.33 -2.71
CA ALA A 4 -7.53 9.59 -2.94
C ALA A 4 -7.81 9.44 -4.44
N ASP A 5 -8.46 8.33 -4.82
CA ASP A 5 -8.98 8.09 -6.16
C ASP A 5 -10.50 7.83 -6.16
N GLU A 6 -11.13 7.88 -7.33
CA GLU A 6 -12.59 7.67 -7.49
C GLU A 6 -13.01 6.20 -7.62
N GLY A 7 -12.06 5.27 -7.53
CA GLY A 7 -12.26 3.85 -7.71
C GLY A 7 -13.06 3.19 -6.57
N PRO A 8 -13.45 1.91 -6.75
CA PRO A 8 -14.13 1.15 -5.71
C PRO A 8 -13.28 0.92 -4.46
N GLY A 9 -11.96 1.11 -4.55
CA GLY A 9 -10.98 0.73 -3.54
C GLY A 9 -10.65 -0.76 -3.59
N PHE A 10 -9.77 -1.20 -2.71
CA PHE A 10 -9.35 -2.61 -2.60
C PHE A 10 -9.16 -3.04 -1.14
N ASP A 11 -9.18 -4.35 -0.90
CA ASP A 11 -8.91 -4.91 0.43
C ASP A 11 -7.41 -4.85 0.75
N TYR A 12 -7.03 -3.79 1.47
CA TYR A 12 -5.65 -3.58 1.89
C TYR A 12 -5.21 -4.49 3.05
N ASN A 13 -6.13 -5.24 3.69
CA ASN A 13 -5.78 -6.19 4.74
C ASN A 13 -5.30 -7.53 4.17
N ASN A 14 -5.61 -7.80 2.89
CA ASN A 14 -5.29 -9.06 2.21
C ASN A 14 -4.30 -8.85 1.05
N ILE A 15 -3.26 -8.05 1.27
CA ILE A 15 -2.22 -7.80 0.26
C ILE A 15 -1.17 -8.92 0.34
N PRO A 16 -0.87 -9.60 -0.77
CA PRO A 16 0.17 -10.64 -0.81
C PRO A 16 1.55 -10.05 -0.51
N ASP A 17 2.36 -10.78 0.25
CA ASP A 17 3.73 -10.37 0.57
C ASP A 17 4.63 -10.51 -0.68
N PRO A 18 5.15 -9.40 -1.25
CA PRO A 18 5.99 -9.48 -2.44
C PRO A 18 7.38 -10.07 -2.18
N THR A 19 7.77 -10.27 -0.90
CA THR A 19 9.04 -10.89 -0.51
C THR A 19 8.96 -12.41 -0.35
N ALA A 20 7.76 -12.97 -0.37
CA ALA A 20 7.56 -14.41 -0.30
C ALA A 20 8.13 -15.11 -1.56
N PRO A 21 8.72 -16.32 -1.44
CA PRO A 21 9.36 -17.04 -2.54
C PRO A 21 8.47 -17.15 -3.80
N GLU A 22 7.18 -17.43 -3.61
CA GLU A 22 6.18 -17.55 -4.67
C GLU A 22 5.86 -16.24 -5.41
N ASN A 23 6.23 -15.09 -4.85
CA ASN A 23 5.99 -13.76 -5.41
C ASN A 23 7.26 -13.09 -5.96
N LEU A 24 8.45 -13.69 -5.78
CA LEU A 24 9.72 -13.10 -6.19
C LEU A 24 9.80 -12.80 -7.70
N GLU A 25 9.24 -13.70 -8.53
CA GLU A 25 9.20 -13.56 -9.98
C GLU A 25 8.09 -12.62 -10.47
N LYS A 26 7.16 -12.19 -9.59
CA LYS A 26 6.12 -11.23 -9.96
C LYS A 26 6.74 -9.85 -10.14
N LEU A 27 6.53 -9.29 -11.33
CA LEU A 27 7.02 -7.95 -11.71
C LEU A 27 6.15 -6.81 -11.15
N THR A 28 5.00 -7.12 -10.54
CA THR A 28 4.01 -6.15 -10.04
C THR A 28 3.64 -6.44 -8.58
N GLY A 29 2.84 -5.55 -7.96
CA GLY A 29 2.32 -5.77 -6.59
C GLY A 29 3.21 -5.26 -5.46
N ARG A 30 4.25 -4.48 -5.77
CA ARG A 30 5.25 -4.02 -4.77
C ARG A 30 4.96 -2.63 -4.22
N GLY A 31 4.04 -1.87 -4.81
CA GLY A 31 3.81 -0.45 -4.48
C GLY A 31 3.50 -0.22 -3.00
N VAL A 32 2.51 -0.93 -2.46
CA VAL A 32 2.12 -0.81 -1.05
C VAL A 32 3.26 -1.24 -0.12
N PHE A 33 3.96 -2.33 -0.46
CA PHE A 33 5.12 -2.78 0.29
C PHE A 33 6.21 -1.70 0.35
N ILE A 34 6.55 -1.09 -0.79
CA ILE A 34 7.57 -0.04 -0.88
C ILE A 34 7.17 1.16 -0.01
N ILE A 35 5.96 1.68 -0.18
CA ILE A 35 5.48 2.86 0.56
C ILE A 35 5.47 2.60 2.07
N LYS A 36 5.03 1.41 2.50
CA LYS A 36 5.04 1.02 3.92
C LYS A 36 6.43 0.99 4.54
N HIS A 37 7.49 0.79 3.74
CA HIS A 37 8.88 0.84 4.20
C HIS A 37 9.50 2.24 4.15
N LEU A 38 8.95 3.14 3.31
CA LEU A 38 9.46 4.49 3.14
C LEU A 38 8.79 5.51 4.06
N ALA A 39 7.51 5.32 4.37
CA ALA A 39 6.72 6.22 5.22
C ALA A 39 6.75 5.79 6.69
N ASP A 40 6.77 6.75 7.61
CA ASP A 40 6.66 6.48 9.05
C ASP A 40 5.25 6.03 9.44
N GLN A 41 4.23 6.61 8.81
CA GLN A 41 2.85 6.15 8.93
C GLN A 41 2.20 6.08 7.56
N PHE A 42 1.42 5.00 7.38
CA PHE A 42 0.68 4.72 6.17
C PHE A 42 -0.68 4.13 6.56
N ILE A 43 -1.74 4.88 6.30
CA ILE A 43 -3.11 4.57 6.74
C ILE A 43 -4.01 4.54 5.52
N PHE A 44 -4.81 3.48 5.35
CA PHE A 44 -5.87 3.41 4.36
C PHE A 44 -7.21 3.86 4.95
N ASN A 45 -8.08 4.46 4.15
CA ASN A 45 -9.48 4.61 4.52
C ASN A 45 -10.22 3.25 4.50
N ALA A 46 -11.45 3.22 5.03
CA ALA A 46 -12.24 2.00 5.11
C ALA A 46 -12.56 1.37 3.74
N ARG A 47 -12.64 2.19 2.69
CA ARG A 47 -12.93 1.76 1.31
C ARG A 47 -11.68 1.20 0.60
N GLY A 48 -10.49 1.60 1.01
CA GLY A 48 -9.22 1.26 0.35
C GLY A 48 -8.95 2.04 -0.94
N ASN A 49 -9.52 3.23 -1.11
CA ASN A 49 -9.28 4.13 -2.25
C ASN A 49 -8.62 5.46 -1.84
N GLU A 50 -8.25 5.60 -0.57
CA GLU A 50 -7.53 6.75 -0.06
C GLU A 50 -6.43 6.28 0.89
N VAL A 51 -5.28 6.94 0.79
CA VAL A 51 -4.12 6.71 1.66
C VAL A 51 -3.66 8.01 2.29
N GLU A 52 -3.32 7.94 3.57
CA GLU A 52 -2.67 8.99 4.32
C GLU A 52 -1.23 8.58 4.65
N LEU A 53 -0.29 9.47 4.31
CA LEU A 53 1.16 9.29 4.40
C LEU A 53 1.77 10.31 5.34
N HIS A 54 2.47 9.86 6.38
CA HIS A 54 3.22 10.74 7.26
C HIS A 54 4.71 10.38 7.20
N PHE A 55 5.53 11.41 7.07
CA PHE A 55 6.99 11.32 7.10
C PHE A 55 7.50 12.24 8.20
N LYS A 56 8.29 11.71 9.11
CA LYS A 56 9.00 12.48 10.14
C LYS A 56 10.25 13.06 9.48
N ILE A 57 10.45 14.36 9.67
CA ILE A 57 11.63 15.09 9.19
C ILE A 57 12.66 15.16 10.31
#